data_AF-Q0FLP3-F1
#
_entry.id   AF-Q0FLP3-F1
#
_cell.length_a   1.000
_cell.length_b   1.000
_cell.length_c   1.000
_cell.angle_alpha   90.00
_cell.angle_beta   90.00
_cell.angle_gamma   90.00
#
_symmetry.space_group_name_H-M   'P 1'
#
loop_
_entity.id
_entity.type
_entity.pdbx_description
1 polymer ?
#
loop_
_entity_poly.entity_id
_entity_poly.type
_entity_poly.pdbx_seq_one_letter_code
_entity_poly.pdbx_strand_id
1 'polypeptide(L)'
;MPSDDRFTALPGQPNLITAADAAAIFVQNRSSAAVEVIGTADATPPVDTSGGILLEGKGVILNEALSDLFPGVPGVVRVWIWPTGDHAVELKVSYA
;
A
#
# COMPACT_ATOMS: atom_id res chain seq x y z
N MET A 1 7.28 -13.90 -6.57
CA MET A 1 6.60 -12.72 -6.00
C MET A 1 5.43 -12.41 -6.90
N PRO A 2 4.18 -12.49 -6.42
CA PRO A 2 3.04 -11.94 -7.16
C PRO A 2 3.29 -10.45 -7.42
N SER A 3 3.06 -10.02 -8.66
CA SER A 3 3.21 -8.64 -9.08
C SER A 3 2.00 -8.25 -9.93
N ASP A 4 1.41 -7.10 -9.61
CA ASP A 4 0.45 -6.44 -10.48
C ASP A 4 1.10 -5.19 -11.07
N ASP A 5 1.35 -5.28 -12.37
CA ASP A 5 1.99 -4.21 -13.14
C ASP A 5 1.07 -3.01 -13.36
N ARG A 6 -0.24 -3.14 -13.11
CA ARG A 6 -1.22 -2.06 -13.26
C ARG A 6 -2.39 -2.22 -12.27
N PHE A 7 -2.08 -2.06 -11.00
CA PHE A 7 -3.08 -1.97 -9.94
C PHE A 7 -3.78 -0.60 -9.99
N THR A 8 -5.11 -0.60 -9.91
CA THR A 8 -5.91 0.64 -9.87
C THR A 8 -6.54 0.79 -8.49
N ALA A 9 -6.09 1.78 -7.73
CA ALA A 9 -6.66 2.13 -6.44
C ALA A 9 -7.82 3.12 -6.60
N LEU A 10 -9.00 2.77 -6.07
CA LEU A 10 -10.17 3.62 -6.09
C LEU A 10 -10.14 4.65 -4.94
N PRO A 11 -10.55 5.91 -5.18
CA PRO A 11 -10.56 6.93 -4.15
C PRO A 11 -11.65 6.67 -3.10
N GLY A 12 -11.47 7.23 -1.90
CA GLY A 12 -12.46 7.20 -0.83
C GLY A 12 -12.57 5.86 -0.06
N GLN A 13 -11.75 4.87 -0.39
CA GLN A 13 -11.68 3.60 0.35
C GLN A 13 -10.27 2.99 0.33
N PRO A 14 -9.90 2.18 1.32
CA PRO A 14 -8.66 1.41 1.28
C PRO A 14 -8.77 0.27 0.27
N ASN A 15 -7.71 0.06 -0.52
CA ASN A 15 -7.63 -0.98 -1.54
C ASN A 15 -6.55 -1.98 -1.15
N LEU A 16 -6.93 -3.24 -0.90
CA LEU A 16 -5.97 -4.30 -0.51
C LEU A 16 -5.11 -4.69 -1.71
N ILE A 17 -3.78 -4.66 -1.55
CA ILE A 17 -2.84 -5.07 -2.61
C ILE A 17 -2.26 -6.47 -2.39
N THR A 18 -2.33 -7.02 -1.17
CA THR A 18 -1.77 -8.34 -0.86
C THR A 18 -2.85 -9.42 -0.81
N ALA A 19 -2.83 -10.36 -1.78
CA ALA A 19 -3.78 -11.48 -1.77
C ALA A 19 -3.42 -12.56 -0.73
N ALA A 20 -2.18 -12.60 -0.26
CA ALA A 20 -1.69 -13.47 0.82
C ALA A 20 -0.88 -12.65 1.83
N ASP A 21 -0.50 -13.28 2.94
CA ASP A 21 0.40 -12.65 3.93
C ASP A 21 1.73 -12.35 3.24
N ALA A 22 2.18 -11.10 3.37
CA ALA A 22 3.42 -10.60 2.78
C ALA A 22 4.41 -10.23 3.90
N ALA A 23 5.68 -10.50 3.67
CA ALA A 23 6.80 -10.05 4.49
C ALA A 23 7.46 -8.78 3.91
N ALA A 24 7.39 -8.58 2.59
CA ALA A 24 7.95 -7.41 1.92
C ALA A 24 7.07 -6.90 0.78
N ILE A 25 7.20 -5.60 0.46
CA ILE A 25 6.47 -4.95 -0.64
C ILE A 25 7.36 -4.10 -1.52
N PHE A 26 6.92 -3.96 -2.75
CA PHE A 26 7.33 -2.93 -3.69
C PHE A 26 6.08 -2.21 -4.15
N VAL A 27 6.10 -0.89 -4.09
CA VAL A 27 5.00 -0.03 -4.55
C VAL A 27 5.59 1.12 -5.34
N GLN A 28 5.18 1.28 -6.59
CA GLN A 28 5.53 2.43 -7.40
C GLN A 28 4.26 3.17 -7.79
N ASN A 29 4.14 4.42 -7.34
CA ASN A 29 3.06 5.30 -7.76
C ASN A 29 3.34 5.79 -9.18
N ARG A 30 2.48 5.41 -10.14
CA ARG A 30 2.60 5.86 -11.52
C ARG A 30 1.77 7.11 -11.80
N SER A 31 0.93 7.53 -10.87
CA SER A 31 0.15 8.77 -10.94
C SER A 31 0.92 9.98 -10.39
N SER A 32 0.33 11.16 -10.53
CA SER A 32 0.76 12.40 -9.88
C SER A 32 0.08 12.64 -8.53
N ALA A 33 -1.02 11.94 -8.24
CA ALA A 33 -1.71 12.03 -6.95
C ALA A 33 -1.00 11.19 -5.89
N ALA A 34 -0.96 11.67 -4.66
CA ALA A 34 -0.40 10.94 -3.53
C ALA A 34 -1.35 9.84 -3.03
N VAL A 35 -0.79 8.83 -2.38
CA VAL A 35 -1.53 7.73 -1.74
C VAL A 35 -0.94 7.45 -0.37
N GLU A 36 -1.76 7.00 0.56
CA GLU A 36 -1.32 6.45 1.84
C GLU A 36 -1.14 4.95 1.71
N VAL A 37 0.04 4.46 2.12
CA VAL A 37 0.36 3.04 2.19
C VAL A 37 0.24 2.61 3.64
N ILE A 38 -0.67 1.69 3.94
CA ILE A 38 -1.03 1.31 5.32
C ILE A 38 -0.83 -0.18 5.52
N GLY A 39 -0.12 -0.56 6.58
CA GLY A 39 0.08 -1.94 7.00
C GLY A 39 -0.93 -2.38 8.06
N THR A 40 -1.49 -3.59 7.93
CA THR A 40 -2.35 -4.23 8.94
C THR A 40 -1.90 -5.67 9.23
N ALA A 41 -2.25 -6.18 10.42
CA ALA A 41 -1.92 -7.53 10.85
C ALA A 41 -2.83 -8.62 10.22
N ASP A 42 -3.94 -8.21 9.60
CA ASP A 42 -4.88 -9.10 8.94
C ASP A 42 -5.62 -8.38 7.79
N ALA A 43 -6.58 -9.07 7.18
CA ALA A 43 -7.38 -8.55 6.06
C ALA A 43 -8.52 -7.60 6.48
N THR A 44 -8.55 -7.16 7.73
CA THR A 44 -9.49 -6.11 8.18
C THR A 44 -9.06 -4.78 7.58
N PRO A 45 -9.95 -4.09 6.83
CA PRO A 45 -9.62 -2.79 6.25
C PRO A 45 -9.31 -1.76 7.35
N PRO A 46 -8.32 -0.87 7.14
CA PRO A 46 -8.06 0.22 8.07
C PRO A 46 -9.26 1.19 8.09
N VAL A 47 -9.54 1.75 9.28
CA VAL A 47 -10.63 2.70 9.49
C VAL A 47 -10.25 4.14 9.15
N ASP A 48 -8.95 4.43 9.18
CA ASP A 48 -8.34 5.72 8.83
C ASP A 48 -6.91 5.51 8.30
N THR A 49 -6.22 6.61 7.99
CA THR A 49 -4.86 6.59 7.43
C THR A 49 -3.76 6.75 8.50
N SER A 50 -4.09 6.63 9.79
CA SER A 50 -3.14 6.83 10.88
C SER A 50 -2.03 5.78 10.85
N GLY A 51 -0.78 6.22 10.93
CA GLY A 51 0.38 5.33 10.81
C GLY A 51 0.65 4.85 9.38
N GLY A 52 -0.08 5.37 8.39
CA GLY A 52 0.24 5.22 6.98
C GLY A 52 1.50 5.99 6.58
N ILE A 53 2.08 5.56 5.46
CA ILE A 53 3.18 6.24 4.79
C ILE A 53 2.62 6.96 3.58
N LEU A 54 2.77 8.28 3.55
CA LEU A 54 2.41 9.08 2.39
C LEU A 54 3.40 8.85 1.26
N LEU A 55 2.94 8.17 0.21
CA LEU A 55 3.67 7.98 -1.03
C LEU A 55 3.23 9.03 -2.04
N GLU A 56 4.08 10.03 -2.22
CA GLU A 56 3.86 11.11 -3.19
C GLU A 56 3.70 10.60 -4.62
N GLY A 57 3.13 11.45 -5.47
CA GLY A 57 3.05 11.19 -6.91
C GLY A 57 4.43 10.85 -7.48
N LYS A 58 4.52 9.81 -8.31
CA LYS A 58 5.77 9.28 -8.86
C LYS A 58 6.75 8.68 -7.84
N GLY A 59 6.39 8.60 -6.57
CA GLY A 59 7.18 7.99 -5.50
C GLY A 59 7.30 6.46 -5.64
N VAL A 60 8.30 5.89 -4.96
CA VAL A 60 8.55 4.45 -4.96
C VAL A 60 8.99 3.95 -3.58
N ILE A 61 8.50 2.77 -3.20
CA ILE A 61 8.97 1.94 -2.09
C ILE A 61 9.61 0.69 -2.69
N LEU A 62 10.87 0.42 -2.34
CA LEU A 62 11.72 -0.55 -3.04
C LEU A 62 12.01 -1.79 -2.19
N ASN A 63 11.15 -2.81 -2.31
CA ASN A 63 11.36 -4.14 -1.73
C ASN A 63 11.71 -4.09 -0.23
N GLU A 64 10.92 -3.30 0.52
CA GLU A 64 11.14 -3.10 1.94
C GLU A 64 10.32 -4.08 2.77
N ALA A 65 10.89 -4.50 3.90
CA ALA A 65 10.23 -5.36 4.86
C ALA A 65 9.07 -4.61 5.53
N LEU A 66 7.93 -5.28 5.70
CA LEU A 66 6.76 -4.65 6.32
C LEU A 66 7.03 -4.24 7.77
N SER A 67 7.84 -5.01 8.50
CA SER A 67 8.25 -4.67 9.87
C SER A 67 9.05 -3.38 9.97
N ASP A 68 9.79 -3.03 8.91
CA ASP A 68 10.63 -1.83 8.88
C ASP A 68 9.83 -0.61 8.45
N LEU A 69 8.88 -0.80 7.52
CA LEU A 69 7.93 0.23 7.10
C LEU A 69 6.91 0.55 8.19
N PHE A 70 6.40 -0.47 8.88
CA PHE A 70 5.33 -0.34 9.87
C PHE A 70 5.76 -0.91 11.24
N PRO A 71 6.79 -0.36 11.88
CA PRO A 71 7.28 -0.86 13.17
C PRO A 71 6.23 -0.74 14.30
N GLY A 72 5.22 0.12 14.11
CA GLY A 72 4.10 0.28 15.03
C GLY A 72 2.97 -0.75 14.89
N VAL A 73 3.05 -1.67 13.93
CA VAL A 73 2.02 -2.70 13.67
C VAL A 73 2.63 -4.10 13.88
N PRO A 74 2.47 -4.68 15.08
CA PRO A 74 2.97 -6.02 15.37
C PRO A 74 2.36 -7.06 14.43
N GLY A 75 3.20 -7.84 13.75
CA GLY A 75 2.74 -8.89 12.84
C GLY A 75 2.10 -8.37 11.55
N VAL A 76 2.51 -7.20 11.08
CA VAL A 76 2.06 -6.64 9.79
C VAL A 76 2.30 -7.64 8.65
N VAL A 77 1.21 -8.00 7.96
CA VAL A 77 1.23 -8.96 6.84
C VAL A 77 0.36 -8.52 5.66
N ARG A 78 -0.50 -7.50 5.84
CA ARG A 78 -1.35 -6.96 4.80
C ARG A 78 -1.05 -5.49 4.54
N VAL A 79 -1.19 -5.09 3.28
CA VAL A 79 -0.94 -3.70 2.86
C VAL A 79 -2.10 -3.19 2.03
N TRP A 80 -2.50 -1.97 2.37
CA TRP A 80 -3.59 -1.24 1.75
C TRP A 80 -3.06 0.03 1.11
N ILE A 81 -3.66 0.40 -0.02
CA ILE A 81 -3.46 1.68 -0.67
C ILE A 81 -4.72 2.51 -0.52
N TRP A 82 -4.57 3.69 0.06
CA TRP A 82 -5.66 4.65 0.22
C TRP A 82 -5.32 5.94 -0.54
N PRO A 83 -5.95 6.21 -1.69
CA PRO A 83 -5.75 7.47 -2.40
C PRO A 83 -6.21 8.67 -1.56
N THR A 84 -5.40 9.71 -1.48
CA THR A 84 -5.73 10.94 -0.71
C THR A 84 -6.60 11.92 -1.50
N GLY A 85 -6.68 11.75 -2.83
CA GLY A 85 -7.51 12.53 -3.72
C GLY A 85 -8.85 11.86 -4.08
N ASP A 86 -9.55 12.50 -5.00
CA ASP A 86 -10.87 12.11 -5.56
C ASP A 86 -10.77 11.35 -6.89
N HIS A 87 -9.55 11.04 -7.35
CA HIS A 87 -9.28 10.34 -8.60
C HIS A 87 -8.66 8.95 -8.35
N ALA A 88 -8.90 8.03 -9.28
CA ALA A 88 -8.23 6.73 -9.27
C ALA A 88 -6.72 6.88 -9.48
N VAL A 89 -5.94 6.05 -8.79
CA VAL A 89 -4.48 6.06 -8.87
C VAL A 89 -3.97 4.76 -9.45
N GLU A 90 -3.10 4.86 -10.46
CA GLU A 90 -2.40 3.71 -11.02
C GLU A 90 -1.09 3.46 -10.29
N LEU A 91 -0.90 2.21 -9.85
CA LEU A 91 0.31 1.76 -9.17
C LEU A 91 0.84 0.49 -9.82
N LYS A 92 2.16 0.30 -9.70
CA LYS A 92 2.77 -1.02 -9.84
C LYS A 92 3.07 -1.56 -8.46
N VAL A 93 2.59 -2.76 -8.16
CA VAL A 93 2.76 -3.38 -6.84
C VAL A 93 3.32 -4.79 -6.99
N SER A 94 4.16 -5.20 -6.05
CA SER A 94 4.53 -6.60 -5.88
C SER A 94 4.80 -6.89 -4.42
N TYR A 95 4.54 -8.12 -3.99
CA TYR A 95 4.74 -8.55 -2.62
C TYR A 95 5.37 -9.94 -2.55
N ALA A 96 6.00 -10.24 -1.42
CA ALA A 96 6.71 -11.49 -1.17
C ALA A 96 6.40 -12.01 0.22
#